data_AF-A0A5S3SAL7-F1
#
_entry.id   AF-A0A5S3SAL7-F1
#
_cell.length_a   1.000
_cell.length_b   1.000
_cell.length_c   1.000
_cell.angle_alpha   90.00
_cell.angle_beta   90.00
_cell.angle_gamma   90.00
#
_symmetry.space_group_name_H-M   'P 1'
#
loop_
_entity.id
_entity.type
_entity.pdbx_description
1 polymer ?
#
loop_
_entity_poly.entity_id
_entity_poly.type
_entity_poly.pdbx_seq_one_letter_code
_entity_poly.pdbx_strand_id
1 'polypeptide(L)'
;IEAVMYALPDVEQVRSISKTGLSGVPVVFKEGTDIYFARQLVFERLQAAKELIPEGVGTPEMGPNTSGLGQVFQYLLISDKDAGYDAMALRSLNDWVVKLLVMPVDGVSDVLSFGCIVRQYQVNVDKSKLLSYNLTQEDVVGALDNNN
;
A
#
# COMPACT_ATOMS: atom_id res chain seq x y z
N ILE A 1 17.56 1.66 -4.11
CA ILE A 1 16.91 2.46 -3.03
C ILE A 1 17.76 2.47 -1.77
N GLU A 2 18.00 1.33 -1.12
CA GLU A 2 18.78 1.23 0.13
C GLU A 2 20.11 2.01 0.12
N ALA A 3 20.95 1.81 -0.91
CA ALA A 3 22.24 2.49 -1.02
C ALA A 3 22.13 4.03 -1.05
N VAL A 4 21.05 4.58 -1.62
CA VAL A 4 20.84 6.03 -1.71
C VAL A 4 20.42 6.59 -0.35
N MET A 5 19.71 5.79 0.45
CA MET A 5 19.21 6.20 1.78
C MET A 5 20.30 6.22 2.85
N TYR A 6 21.33 5.37 2.74
CA TYR A 6 22.48 5.38 3.65
C TYR A 6 23.25 6.71 3.66
N ALA A 7 23.16 7.50 2.59
CA ALA A 7 23.88 8.77 2.47
C ALA A 7 23.16 9.95 3.15
N LEU A 8 22.00 9.72 3.78
CA LEU A 8 21.26 10.76 4.47
C LEU A 8 21.88 11.06 5.84
N PRO A 9 21.90 12.34 6.27
CA PRO A 9 22.37 12.70 7.60
C PRO A 9 21.47 12.07 8.68
N ASP A 10 22.09 11.78 9.83
CA ASP A 10 21.42 11.25 11.03
C ASP A 10 20.64 9.95 10.85
N VAL A 11 20.92 9.20 9.78
CA VAL A 11 20.50 7.81 9.66
C VAL A 11 21.26 6.97 10.67
N GLU A 12 20.50 6.27 11.50
CA GLU A 12 21.02 5.26 12.42
C GLU A 12 21.07 3.90 11.73
N GLN A 13 20.04 3.58 10.93
CA GLN A 13 19.95 2.29 10.29
C GLN A 13 19.04 2.31 9.05
N VAL A 14 19.47 1.62 7.99
CA VAL A 14 18.61 1.26 6.86
C VAL A 14 18.50 -0.26 6.82
N ARG A 15 17.29 -0.80 6.66
CA ARG A 15 17.11 -2.23 6.42
C ARG A 15 16.25 -2.43 5.18
N SER A 16 16.61 -3.42 4.36
CA SER A 16 15.76 -3.86 3.25
C SER A 16 14.98 -5.10 3.67
N ILE A 17 13.67 -5.07 3.43
CA ILE A 17 12.76 -6.19 3.65
C ILE A 17 12.16 -6.57 2.31
N SER A 18 12.48 -7.78 1.84
CA SER A 18 11.93 -8.34 0.60
C SER A 18 11.22 -9.65 0.91
N LYS A 19 9.92 -9.67 0.63
CA LYS A 19 9.04 -10.85 0.70
C LYS A 19 8.19 -10.90 -0.57
N THR A 20 7.57 -12.04 -0.87
CA THR A 20 6.67 -12.17 -2.02
C THR A 20 5.60 -11.08 -1.98
N GLY A 21 5.57 -10.21 -3.00
CA GLY A 21 4.63 -9.08 -3.09
C GLY A 21 4.89 -7.91 -2.16
N LEU A 22 5.99 -7.89 -1.39
CA LEU A 22 6.33 -6.80 -0.48
C LEU A 22 7.83 -6.48 -0.56
N SER A 23 8.16 -5.26 -0.98
CA SER A 23 9.50 -4.69 -0.84
C SER A 23 9.40 -3.39 -0.06
N GLY A 24 10.09 -3.30 1.07
CA GLY A 24 10.08 -2.14 1.95
C GLY A 24 11.48 -1.82 2.47
N VAL A 25 11.81 -0.54 2.53
CA VAL A 25 13.10 -0.05 3.04
C VAL A 25 12.86 0.92 4.19
N PRO A 26 12.68 0.43 5.44
CA PRO A 26 12.66 1.32 6.61
C PRO A 26 14.00 2.06 6.76
N VAL A 27 13.92 3.37 6.93
CA VAL A 27 15.03 4.27 7.26
C VAL A 27 14.80 4.76 8.67
N VAL A 28 15.68 4.35 9.59
CA VAL A 28 15.66 4.71 11.01
C VAL A 28 16.64 5.85 11.21
N PHE A 29 16.15 6.95 11.76
CA PHE A 29 16.94 8.11 12.12
C PHE A 29 17.25 8.10 13.61
N LYS A 30 18.33 8.76 14.00
CA LYS A 30 18.71 8.94 15.40
C LYS A 30 17.60 9.61 16.20
N GLU A 31 17.54 9.32 17.49
CA GLU A 31 16.64 9.99 18.41
C GLU A 31 16.86 11.51 18.41
N GLY A 32 15.77 12.28 18.42
CA GLY A 32 15.80 13.75 18.40
C GLY A 32 15.88 14.38 17.00
N THR A 33 16.02 13.59 15.92
CA THR A 33 15.89 14.10 14.55
C THR A 33 14.45 14.56 14.27
N ASP A 34 14.29 15.75 13.70
CA ASP A 34 12.99 16.20 13.20
C ASP A 34 12.50 15.27 12.09
N ILE A 35 11.40 14.56 12.37
CA ILE A 35 10.86 13.55 11.47
C ILE A 35 10.35 14.15 10.16
N TYR A 36 9.89 15.40 10.15
CA TYR A 36 9.43 16.05 8.92
C TYR A 36 10.61 16.45 8.04
N PHE A 37 11.70 16.93 8.65
CA PHE A 37 12.95 17.16 7.94
C PHE A 37 13.53 15.86 7.37
N ALA A 38 13.59 14.80 8.18
CA ALA A 38 14.01 13.48 7.72
C ALA A 38 13.14 12.96 6.56
N ARG A 39 11.82 13.13 6.66
CA ARG A 39 10.87 12.74 5.59
C ARG A 39 11.12 13.52 4.31
N GLN A 40 11.40 14.82 4.38
CA GLN A 40 11.75 15.62 3.21
C GLN A 40 13.04 15.11 2.53
N LEU A 41 14.07 14.82 3.32
CA LEU A 41 15.33 14.28 2.80
C LEU A 41 15.13 12.94 2.10
N VAL A 42 14.33 12.04 2.69
CA VAL A 42 13.97 10.77 2.05
C VAL A 42 13.20 11.03 0.76
N PHE A 43 12.31 12.02 0.70
CA PHE A 43 11.53 12.35 -0.50
C PHE A 43 12.44 12.77 -1.64
N GLU A 44 13.37 13.69 -1.38
CA GLU A 44 14.34 14.16 -2.37
C GLU A 44 15.19 13.01 -2.92
N ARG A 45 15.69 12.12 -2.05
CA ARG A 45 16.47 10.96 -2.46
C ARG A 45 15.66 9.89 -3.18
N LEU A 46 14.39 9.73 -2.80
CA LEU A 46 13.50 8.78 -3.45
C LEU A 46 13.23 9.18 -4.90
N GLN A 47 13.08 10.47 -5.20
CA GLN A 47 12.90 10.95 -6.57
C GLN A 47 14.10 10.59 -7.45
N ALA A 48 15.32 10.87 -7.00
CA ALA A 48 16.53 10.47 -7.72
C ALA A 48 16.65 8.94 -7.87
N ALA A 49 16.23 8.17 -6.86
CA ALA A 49 16.25 6.72 -6.92
C ALA A 49 15.22 6.14 -7.90
N LYS A 50 14.08 6.82 -8.13
CA LYS A 50 13.05 6.40 -9.10
C LYS A 50 13.58 6.35 -10.53
N GLU A 51 14.42 7.32 -10.90
CA GLU A 51 15.04 7.38 -12.24
C GLU A 51 15.96 6.19 -12.54
N LEU A 52 16.45 5.50 -11.50
CA LEU A 52 17.34 4.35 -11.62
C LEU A 52 16.57 3.00 -11.64
N ILE A 53 15.25 3.02 -11.49
CA ILE A 53 14.42 1.80 -11.45
C ILE A 53 13.91 1.49 -12.87
N PRO A 54 14.15 0.28 -13.40
CA PRO A 54 13.63 -0.11 -14.70
C PRO A 54 12.10 -0.08 -14.75
N GLU A 55 11.56 0.22 -15.93
CA GLU A 55 10.12 0.12 -16.18
C GLU A 55 9.60 -1.30 -15.86
N GLY A 56 8.40 -1.38 -15.28
CA GLY A 56 7.74 -2.65 -14.96
C GLY A 56 8.06 -3.25 -13.58
N VAL A 57 9.01 -2.69 -12.82
CA VAL A 57 9.35 -3.17 -11.44
C VAL A 57 8.49 -2.51 -10.35
N GLY A 58 7.67 -1.53 -10.73
CA GLY A 58 6.81 -0.75 -9.84
C GLY A 58 7.45 0.58 -9.42
N THR A 59 6.61 1.52 -9.00
CA THR A 59 7.06 2.84 -8.54
C THR A 59 7.16 2.82 -7.01
N PRO A 60 8.35 3.05 -6.42
CA PRO A 60 8.46 3.10 -4.97
C PRO A 60 7.74 4.33 -4.43
N GLU A 61 7.05 4.14 -3.31
CA GLU A 61 6.29 5.19 -2.65
C GLU A 61 6.76 5.39 -1.22
N MET A 62 6.53 6.60 -0.71
CA MET A 62 6.89 6.94 0.65
C MET A 62 5.78 6.47 1.60
N GLY A 63 6.11 5.51 2.47
CA GLY A 63 5.22 5.06 3.53
C GLY A 63 4.95 6.15 4.59
N PRO A 64 3.98 5.94 5.49
CA PRO A 64 3.72 6.85 6.61
C PRO A 64 4.90 6.89 7.58
N ASN A 65 4.98 7.97 8.37
CA ASN A 65 5.92 8.02 9.50
C ASN A 65 5.43 7.04 10.57
N THR A 66 6.32 6.15 11.01
CA THR A 66 6.00 5.11 11.98
C THR A 66 7.04 5.05 13.09
N SER A 67 6.62 4.63 14.27
CA SER A 67 7.48 4.33 15.42
C SER A 67 6.97 3.07 16.11
N GLY A 68 7.81 2.43 16.93
CA GLY A 68 7.39 1.29 17.75
C GLY A 68 6.28 1.60 18.76
N LEU A 69 6.00 2.89 19.00
CA LEU A 69 4.95 3.38 19.89
C LEU A 69 3.76 3.98 19.12
N GLY A 70 3.78 3.98 17.78
CA GLY A 70 2.77 4.62 16.94
C GLY A 70 1.42 3.91 16.91
N GLN A 71 1.36 2.66 17.38
CA GLN A 71 0.09 1.94 17.51
C GLN A 71 -0.64 2.38 18.78
N VAL A 72 -1.51 3.38 18.64
CA VAL A 72 -2.24 3.99 19.75
C VAL A 72 -3.61 3.37 20.01
N PHE A 73 -4.26 2.80 19.00
CA PHE A 73 -5.62 2.26 19.11
C PHE A 73 -5.87 1.09 18.17
N GLN A 74 -6.69 0.13 18.61
CA GLN A 74 -7.16 -1.00 17.80
C GLN A 74 -8.68 -1.14 17.96
N TYR A 75 -9.38 -1.40 16.86
CA TYR A 75 -10.81 -1.68 16.86
C TYR A 75 -11.16 -2.85 15.94
N LEU A 76 -12.33 -3.43 16.18
CA LEU A 76 -12.92 -4.47 15.35
C LEU A 76 -14.29 -4.00 14.87
N LEU A 77 -14.62 -4.29 13.61
CA LEU A 77 -15.99 -4.18 13.11
C LEU A 77 -16.65 -5.56 13.24
N ILE A 78 -17.77 -5.60 13.97
CA ILE A 78 -18.54 -6.82 14.22
C ILE A 78 -19.97 -6.54 13.78
N SER A 79 -20.54 -7.44 12.97
CA SER A 79 -21.95 -7.41 12.62
C SER A 79 -22.76 -8.28 13.57
N ASP A 80 -23.99 -7.83 13.88
CA ASP A 80 -24.97 -8.71 14.50
C ASP A 80 -25.30 -9.87 13.56
N LYS A 81 -25.57 -11.05 14.12
CA LYS A 81 -25.78 -12.30 13.36
C LYS A 81 -26.86 -12.16 12.27
N ASP A 82 -27.88 -11.35 12.53
CA ASP A 82 -29.04 -11.18 11.65
C ASP A 82 -28.93 -9.96 10.73
N ALA A 83 -27.84 -9.20 10.80
CA ALA A 83 -27.65 -7.97 10.00
C ALA A 83 -27.22 -8.24 8.55
N GLY A 84 -26.83 -9.48 8.21
CA GLY A 84 -26.50 -9.88 6.84
C GLY A 84 -25.18 -9.33 6.29
N TYR A 85 -24.29 -8.82 7.15
CA TYR A 85 -22.96 -8.35 6.73
C TYR A 85 -21.90 -9.43 6.92
N ASP A 86 -21.25 -9.80 5.81
CA ASP A 86 -20.10 -10.70 5.80
C ASP A 86 -18.76 -9.94 6.00
N ALA A 87 -17.67 -10.69 6.09
CA ALA A 87 -16.34 -10.11 6.30
C ALA A 87 -15.89 -9.17 5.16
N MET A 88 -16.34 -9.42 3.92
CA MET A 88 -16.01 -8.57 2.77
C MET A 88 -16.77 -7.23 2.85
N ALA A 89 -18.03 -7.25 3.25
CA ALA A 89 -18.84 -6.05 3.47
C ALA A 89 -18.29 -5.22 4.62
N LEU A 90 -17.94 -5.85 5.75
CA LEU A 90 -17.31 -5.16 6.88
C LEU A 90 -15.96 -4.55 6.51
N ARG A 91 -15.14 -5.28 5.73
CA ARG A 91 -13.87 -4.74 5.22
C ARG A 91 -14.07 -3.54 4.31
N SER A 92 -15.06 -3.62 3.42
CA SER A 92 -15.41 -2.50 2.53
C SER A 92 -15.90 -1.30 3.33
N LEU A 93 -16.75 -1.51 4.34
CA LEU A 93 -17.22 -0.46 5.24
C LEU A 93 -16.05 0.20 5.99
N ASN A 94 -15.10 -0.60 6.47
CA ASN A 94 -13.90 -0.08 7.11
C ASN A 94 -13.11 0.84 6.19
N ASP A 95 -12.77 0.34 5.00
CA ASP A 95 -11.85 1.02 4.09
C ASP A 95 -12.47 2.29 3.48
N TRP A 96 -13.78 2.29 3.24
CA TRP A 96 -14.48 3.39 2.55
C TRP A 96 -15.29 4.32 3.46
N VAL A 97 -15.49 3.97 4.73
CA VAL A 97 -16.28 4.80 5.66
C VAL A 97 -15.50 5.03 6.94
N VAL A 98 -15.23 3.98 7.73
CA VAL A 98 -14.67 4.14 9.08
C VAL A 98 -13.29 4.78 9.03
N LYS A 99 -12.39 4.28 8.17
CA LYS A 99 -11.06 4.84 7.97
C LYS A 99 -11.11 6.32 7.57
N LEU A 100 -12.00 6.69 6.64
CA LEU A 100 -12.17 8.08 6.19
C LEU A 100 -12.66 9.02 7.30
N LEU A 101 -13.46 8.51 8.25
CA LEU A 101 -13.95 9.28 9.38
C LEU A 101 -12.92 9.44 10.50
N VAL A 102 -11.98 8.50 10.63
CA VAL A 102 -10.95 8.51 11.69
C VAL A 102 -9.70 9.30 11.27
N MET A 103 -9.33 9.28 9.99
CA MET A 103 -8.14 9.99 9.49
C MET A 103 -8.05 11.48 9.84
N PRO A 104 -9.15 12.27 9.89
CA PRO A 104 -9.09 13.69 10.25
C PRO A 104 -8.90 13.96 11.74
N VAL A 105 -8.95 12.95 12.60
CA VAL A 105 -8.77 13.12 14.05
C VAL A 105 -7.33 13.55 14.33
N ASP A 106 -7.17 14.60 15.15
CA ASP A 106 -5.85 15.14 15.47
C ASP A 106 -4.93 14.06 16.09
N GLY A 107 -3.68 14.05 15.64
CA GLY A 107 -2.69 13.03 16.02
C GLY A 107 -2.79 11.68 15.28
N VAL A 108 -3.81 11.45 14.44
CA VAL A 108 -3.88 10.25 13.60
C VAL A 108 -3.05 10.45 12.33
N SER A 109 -1.94 9.72 12.22
CA SER A 109 -1.08 9.76 11.02
C SER A 109 -1.52 8.77 9.94
N ASP A 110 -2.03 7.60 10.32
CA ASP A 110 -2.56 6.59 9.42
C ASP A 110 -3.49 5.62 10.18
N VAL A 111 -4.36 4.94 9.43
CA VAL A 111 -5.26 3.89 9.93
C VAL A 111 -5.01 2.62 9.12
N LEU A 112 -4.36 1.64 9.72
CA LEU A 112 -4.06 0.38 9.05
C LEU A 112 -5.24 -0.58 9.16
N SER A 113 -5.63 -1.14 8.02
CA SER A 113 -6.70 -2.14 7.94
C SER A 113 -6.07 -3.53 7.91
N PHE A 114 -6.47 -4.39 8.85
CA PHE A 114 -5.88 -5.72 9.02
C PHE A 114 -6.93 -6.82 8.84
N GLY A 115 -6.56 -7.85 8.06
CA GLY A 115 -7.40 -9.04 7.83
C GLY A 115 -8.56 -8.81 6.85
N CYS A 116 -9.50 -9.76 6.87
CA CYS A 116 -10.66 -9.87 5.97
C CYS A 116 -10.31 -9.96 4.47
N ILE A 117 -11.32 -10.17 3.63
CA ILE A 117 -11.18 -10.30 2.18
C ILE A 117 -11.52 -8.95 1.55
N VAL A 118 -10.58 -8.37 0.80
CA VAL A 118 -10.83 -7.16 0.01
C VAL A 118 -11.66 -7.55 -1.21
N ARG A 119 -12.71 -6.79 -1.51
CA ARG A 119 -13.51 -7.01 -2.71
C ARG A 119 -12.65 -6.82 -3.96
N GLN A 120 -12.59 -7.84 -4.80
CA GLN A 120 -11.84 -7.83 -6.05
C GLN A 120 -12.74 -8.32 -7.19
N TYR A 121 -12.62 -7.68 -8.34
CA TYR A 121 -13.25 -8.14 -9.57
C TYR A 121 -12.23 -8.97 -10.34
N GLN A 122 -12.47 -10.28 -10.43
CA GLN A 122 -11.60 -11.20 -11.14
C GLN A 122 -12.23 -11.59 -12.46
N VAL A 123 -11.56 -11.26 -13.57
CA VAL A 123 -11.97 -11.67 -14.90
C VAL A 123 -11.29 -12.99 -15.22
N ASN A 124 -12.02 -14.09 -15.03
CA ASN A 124 -11.54 -15.43 -15.35
C ASN A 124 -11.86 -15.77 -16.79
N VAL A 125 -10.82 -15.80 -17.63
CA VAL A 125 -10.99 -15.97 -19.09
C VAL A 125 -10.96 -17.45 -19.48
N ASP A 126 -11.91 -17.86 -20.31
CA ASP A 126 -11.98 -19.20 -20.89
C ASP A 126 -11.22 -19.25 -22.22
N LYS A 127 -10.08 -19.96 -22.22
CA LYS A 127 -9.20 -20.09 -23.39
C LYS A 127 -9.89 -20.74 -24.60
N SER A 128 -10.80 -21.68 -24.38
CA SER A 128 -11.51 -22.36 -25.47
C SER A 128 -12.50 -21.41 -26.15
N LYS A 129 -13.18 -20.55 -25.39
CA LYS A 129 -14.05 -19.52 -25.96
C LYS A 129 -13.25 -18.46 -26.71
N LEU A 130 -12.15 -17.97 -26.13
CA LEU A 130 -11.27 -17.04 -26.83
C LEU A 130 -10.85 -17.56 -28.21
N LEU A 131 -10.39 -18.81 -28.28
CA LEU A 131 -10.01 -19.44 -29.54
C LEU A 131 -11.17 -19.52 -30.53
N SER A 132 -12.38 -19.86 -30.07
CA SER A 132 -13.57 -19.94 -30.93
C SER A 132 -13.96 -18.59 -31.55
N TYR A 133 -13.61 -17.49 -30.89
CA TYR A 133 -13.84 -16.13 -31.38
C TYR A 133 -12.60 -15.51 -32.03
N ASN A 134 -11.51 -16.27 -32.16
CA ASN A 134 -10.20 -15.79 -32.65
C ASN A 134 -9.70 -14.56 -31.88
N LEU A 135 -9.90 -14.57 -30.55
CA LEU A 135 -9.45 -13.53 -29.62
C LEU A 135 -8.26 -14.03 -28.80
N THR A 136 -7.42 -13.10 -28.38
CA THR A 136 -6.30 -13.31 -27.46
C THR A 136 -6.63 -12.81 -26.06
N GLN A 137 -5.79 -13.15 -25.09
CA GLN A 137 -5.92 -12.60 -23.74
C GLN A 137 -5.62 -11.09 -23.71
N GLU A 138 -4.71 -10.61 -24.56
CA GLU A 138 -4.41 -9.18 -24.70
C GLU A 138 -5.62 -8.40 -25.20
N ASP A 139 -6.42 -8.96 -26.11
CA ASP A 139 -7.65 -8.31 -26.58
C ASP A 139 -8.65 -8.08 -25.44
N VAL A 140 -8.75 -9.02 -24.49
CA VAL A 140 -9.62 -8.87 -23.32
C VAL A 140 -9.08 -7.79 -22.38
N VAL A 141 -7.77 -7.77 -22.13
CA VAL A 141 -7.13 -6.75 -21.29
C VAL A 141 -7.32 -5.37 -21.90
N GLY A 142 -6.99 -5.20 -23.19
CA GLY A 142 -7.16 -3.93 -23.89
C GLY A 142 -8.63 -3.47 -23.96
N ALA A 143 -9.58 -4.40 -24.09
CA ALA A 143 -11.00 -4.05 -24.03
C ALA A 143 -11.43 -3.58 -22.64
N LEU A 144 -10.90 -4.15 -21.56
CA LEU A 144 -11.20 -3.73 -20.19
C LEU A 144 -10.61 -2.35 -19.88
N ASP A 145 -9.34 -2.13 -20.25
CA ASP A 145 -8.62 -0.87 -19.99
C ASP A 145 -9.25 0.33 -20.75
N ASN A 146 -9.88 0.09 -21.90
CA ASN A 146 -10.54 1.15 -22.68
C ASN A 146 -11.97 1.48 -22.23
N ASN A 147 -12.58 0.65 -21.37
CA ASN A 147 -14.00 0.77 -21.00
C ASN A 147 -14.24 0.98 -19.50
N ASN A 148 -13.19 1.11 -18.68
CA ASN A 148 -13.21 1.45 -17.26
C ASN A 148 -12.11 2.45 -16.91
#